data_AF-A0A9E5FLM4-F1
#
_entry.id   AF-A0A9E5FLM4-F1
#
_cell.length_a   1.000
_cell.length_b   1.000
_cell.length_c   1.000
_cell.angle_alpha   90.00
_cell.angle_beta   90.00
_cell.angle_gamma   90.00
#
_symmetry.space_group_name_H-M   'P 1'
#
loop_
_entity.id
_entity.type
_entity.pdbx_description
1 polymer ?
#
loop_
_entity_poly.entity_id
_entity_poly.type
_entity_poly.pdbx_seq_one_letter_code
_entity_poly.pdbx_strand_id
1 'polypeptide(L)'
;MGLLLWYPLSKESSTSLNQMRNLFAPTKKIKKLGSKTFAISLKNILQSHRNRYLLFYALLIAMGTVYAFLNPYAKSSLLPKCMIHSATGFFCAGCGLQRALHEFFQGHWYAAFRLNAFFTLALLLLLVDCLLLIFKLEKWRPLPYLFKNHTLLLFAASLLVVFMVLRNLPMEPFTFLAPKK
;
A
#
# COMPACT_ATOMS: atom_id res chain seq x y z
N MET A 1 61.39 -38.51 33.57
CA MET A 1 62.17 -38.16 32.36
C MET A 1 61.61 -38.94 31.19
N GLY A 2 61.23 -38.41 30.02
CA GLY A 2 61.35 -37.09 29.41
C GLY A 2 60.76 -37.14 27.98
N LEU A 3 60.11 -36.04 27.58
CA LEU A 3 60.00 -35.43 26.24
C LEU A 3 59.44 -36.28 25.06
N LEU A 4 58.21 -36.04 24.62
CA LEU A 4 57.79 -35.04 23.60
C LEU A 4 58.35 -35.30 22.18
N LEU A 5 57.59 -36.03 21.36
CA LEU A 5 57.68 -35.93 19.90
C LEU A 5 56.60 -34.96 19.40
N TRP A 6 56.93 -33.68 19.43
CA TRP A 6 56.20 -32.61 18.72
C TRP A 6 56.88 -32.44 17.37
N TYR A 7 56.30 -33.00 16.31
CA TYR A 7 56.82 -32.87 14.95
C TYR A 7 56.53 -31.45 14.43
N PRO A 8 57.54 -30.66 14.01
CA PRO A 8 57.31 -29.29 13.57
C PRO A 8 56.82 -29.32 12.12
N LEU A 9 55.55 -28.95 11.89
CA LEU A 9 55.08 -28.56 10.56
C LEU A 9 55.91 -27.36 10.10
N SER A 10 56.67 -27.56 9.02
CA SER A 10 57.66 -26.63 8.50
C SER A 10 57.03 -25.29 8.08
N LYS A 11 57.74 -24.20 8.42
CA LYS A 11 57.40 -22.80 8.11
C LYS A 11 57.18 -22.51 6.62
N GLU A 12 57.61 -23.39 5.71
CA GLU A 12 57.53 -23.19 4.25
C GLU A 12 56.08 -23.12 3.70
N SER A 13 55.14 -23.83 4.31
CA SER A 13 53.73 -23.80 3.87
C SER A 13 53.03 -22.47 4.17
N SER A 14 53.51 -21.72 5.17
CA SER A 14 52.91 -20.46 5.58
C SER A 14 53.23 -19.30 4.62
N THR A 15 54.41 -19.33 3.99
CA THR A 15 54.89 -18.30 3.07
C THR A 15 54.15 -18.37 1.73
N SER A 16 53.93 -19.56 1.20
CA SER A 16 53.17 -19.77 -0.06
C SER A 16 51.69 -19.42 0.09
N LEU A 17 51.07 -19.75 1.23
CA LEU A 17 49.69 -19.36 1.54
C LEU A 17 49.51 -17.84 1.68
N ASN A 18 50.46 -17.14 2.29
CA ASN A 18 50.42 -15.69 2.40
C ASN A 18 50.62 -14.99 1.04
N GLN A 19 51.48 -15.55 0.19
CA GLN A 19 51.72 -15.03 -1.16
C GLN A 19 50.51 -15.23 -2.09
N MET A 20 49.84 -16.40 -2.01
CA MET A 20 48.58 -16.62 -2.71
C MET A 20 47.45 -15.71 -2.21
N ARG A 21 47.34 -15.48 -0.89
CA ARG A 21 46.30 -14.59 -0.32
C ARG A 21 46.37 -13.17 -0.87
N ASN A 22 47.57 -12.65 -1.10
CA ASN A 22 47.76 -11.31 -1.67
C ASN A 22 47.51 -11.26 -3.17
N LEU A 23 47.73 -12.36 -3.89
CA LEU A 23 47.40 -12.49 -5.32
C LEU A 23 45.88 -12.48 -5.56
N PHE A 24 45.12 -13.09 -4.64
CA PHE A 24 43.65 -13.20 -4.73
C PHE A 24 42.89 -12.15 -3.91
N ALA A 25 43.58 -11.22 -3.22
CA ALA A 25 42.92 -10.15 -2.49
C ALA A 25 42.19 -9.22 -3.48
N PRO A 26 40.84 -9.18 -3.47
CA PRO A 26 40.11 -8.35 -4.41
C PRO A 26 40.46 -6.89 -4.17
N THR A 27 40.97 -6.23 -5.22
CA THR A 27 41.40 -4.83 -5.13
C THR A 27 40.23 -3.94 -4.69
N LYS A 28 40.53 -2.86 -3.97
CA LYS A 28 39.52 -1.87 -3.53
C LYS A 28 38.64 -1.38 -4.69
N LYS A 29 39.17 -1.36 -5.90
CA LYS A 29 38.47 -1.00 -7.15
C LYS A 29 37.38 -2.01 -7.51
N ILE A 30 37.63 -3.33 -7.38
CA ILE A 30 36.64 -4.39 -7.64
C ILE A 30 35.50 -4.35 -6.61
N LYS A 31 35.81 -4.17 -5.31
CA LYS A 31 34.78 -3.97 -4.28
C LYS A 31 33.93 -2.72 -4.53
N LYS A 32 34.54 -1.62 -4.99
CA LYS A 32 33.87 -0.34 -5.28
C LYS A 32 33.04 -0.39 -6.57
N LEU A 33 33.46 -1.14 -7.58
CA LEU A 33 32.65 -1.39 -8.78
C LEU A 33 31.43 -2.24 -8.43
N GLY A 34 31.61 -3.33 -7.67
CA GLY A 34 30.52 -4.19 -7.23
C GLY A 34 29.49 -3.46 -6.36
N SER A 35 29.91 -2.55 -5.48
CA SER A 35 28.97 -1.77 -4.67
C SER A 35 28.19 -0.73 -5.49
N LYS A 36 28.81 -0.11 -6.49
CA LYS A 36 28.13 0.83 -7.41
C LYS A 36 27.15 0.12 -8.33
N THR A 37 27.53 -0.98 -8.97
CA THR A 37 26.63 -1.76 -9.83
C THR A 37 25.49 -2.37 -9.04
N PHE A 38 25.74 -2.86 -7.82
CA PHE A 38 24.70 -3.33 -6.91
C PHE A 38 23.75 -2.20 -6.50
N ALA A 39 24.24 -1.01 -6.13
CA ALA A 39 23.41 0.14 -5.79
C ALA A 39 22.56 0.63 -6.97
N ILE A 40 23.10 0.62 -8.20
CA ILE A 40 22.37 0.97 -9.42
C ILE A 40 21.29 -0.09 -9.71
N SER A 41 21.62 -1.38 -9.62
CA SER A 41 20.67 -2.47 -9.81
C SER A 41 19.54 -2.42 -8.78
N LEU A 42 19.87 -2.20 -7.50
CA LEU A 42 18.88 -2.04 -6.43
C LEU A 42 17.99 -0.82 -6.64
N LYS A 43 18.56 0.33 -7.05
CA LYS A 43 17.78 1.53 -7.43
C LYS A 43 16.84 1.24 -8.59
N ASN A 44 17.30 0.54 -9.63
CA ASN A 44 16.46 0.18 -10.78
C ASN A 44 15.33 -0.79 -10.40
N ILE A 45 15.59 -1.75 -9.52
CA ILE A 45 14.58 -2.68 -8.99
C ILE A 45 13.54 -1.92 -8.14
N LEU A 46 13.97 -1.07 -7.20
CA LEU A 46 13.07 -0.26 -6.38
C LEU A 46 12.25 0.73 -7.22
N GLN A 47 12.88 1.35 -8.23
CA GLN A 47 12.22 2.26 -9.18
C GLN A 47 11.17 1.53 -10.04
N SER A 48 11.47 0.29 -10.48
CA SER A 48 10.55 -0.56 -11.23
C SER A 48 9.28 -0.88 -10.44
N HIS A 49 9.41 -1.24 -9.16
CA HIS A 49 8.27 -1.46 -8.28
C HIS A 49 7.44 -0.18 -8.07
N ARG A 50 8.09 0.97 -7.85
CA ARG A 50 7.39 2.26 -7.69
C ARG A 50 6.58 2.65 -8.93
N ASN A 51 7.15 2.52 -10.12
CA ASN A 51 6.45 2.87 -11.36
C ASN A 51 5.19 2.01 -11.57
N ARG A 52 5.21 0.73 -11.18
CA ARG A 52 4.01 -0.13 -11.21
C ARG A 52 2.89 0.40 -10.32
N TYR A 53 3.21 0.86 -9.11
CA TYR A 53 2.22 1.45 -8.21
C TYR A 53 1.70 2.79 -8.73
N LEU A 54 2.56 3.64 -9.29
CA LEU A 54 2.11 4.91 -9.90
C LEU A 54 1.16 4.66 -11.08
N LEU A 55 1.44 3.67 -11.94
CA LEU A 55 0.54 3.27 -13.01
C LEU A 55 -0.79 2.75 -12.46
N PHE A 56 -0.75 1.90 -11.42
CA PHE A 56 -1.97 1.41 -10.76
C PHE A 56 -2.83 2.56 -10.21
N TYR A 57 -2.23 3.52 -9.51
CA TYR A 57 -2.95 4.70 -9.01
C TYR A 57 -3.48 5.58 -10.14
N ALA A 58 -2.71 5.80 -11.21
CA ALA A 58 -3.16 6.57 -12.36
C ALA A 58 -4.40 5.93 -13.02
N LEU A 59 -4.42 4.61 -13.17
CA LEU A 59 -5.57 3.88 -13.71
C LEU A 59 -6.79 3.95 -12.78
N LEU A 60 -6.60 3.81 -11.47
CA LEU A 60 -7.69 3.95 -10.50
C LEU A 60 -8.29 5.36 -10.52
N ILE A 61 -7.45 6.40 -10.56
CA ILE A 61 -7.90 7.79 -10.64
C ILE A 61 -8.64 8.03 -11.96
N ALA A 62 -8.09 7.58 -13.10
CA ALA A 62 -8.73 7.75 -14.40
C ALA A 62 -10.11 7.07 -14.49
N MET A 63 -10.23 5.85 -13.94
CA MET A 63 -11.51 5.16 -13.87
C MET A 63 -12.48 5.86 -12.90
N GLY A 64 -11.98 6.31 -11.75
CA GLY A 64 -12.75 7.06 -10.75
C GLY A 64 -13.27 8.39 -11.28
N THR A 65 -12.47 9.13 -12.06
CA THR A 65 -12.88 10.40 -12.68
C THR A 65 -13.94 10.17 -13.74
N VAL A 66 -13.76 9.21 -14.66
CA VAL A 66 -14.78 8.85 -15.66
C VAL A 66 -16.10 8.53 -14.97
N TYR A 67 -16.06 7.73 -13.90
CA TYR A 67 -17.23 7.39 -13.11
C TYR A 67 -17.84 8.62 -12.41
N ALA A 68 -17.02 9.53 -11.90
CA ALA A 68 -17.48 10.76 -11.26
C ALA A 68 -18.16 11.73 -12.24
N PHE A 69 -17.90 11.65 -13.55
CA PHE A 69 -18.65 12.44 -14.54
C PHE A 69 -20.03 11.86 -14.86
N LEU A 70 -20.32 10.63 -14.44
CA LEU A 70 -21.68 10.08 -14.52
C LEU A 70 -22.50 10.65 -13.36
N ASN A 71 -23.58 11.38 -13.66
CA ASN A 71 -24.43 11.98 -12.64
C ASN A 71 -25.25 10.90 -11.90
N PRO A 72 -24.94 10.62 -10.61
CA PRO A 72 -25.63 9.57 -9.86
C PRO A 72 -26.99 10.00 -9.32
N TYR A 73 -27.34 11.28 -9.45
CA TYR A 73 -28.60 11.86 -8.99
C TYR A 73 -29.64 11.94 -10.12
N ALA A 74 -29.25 11.69 -11.37
CA ALA A 74 -30.17 11.69 -12.49
C ALA A 74 -31.25 10.60 -12.30
N LYS A 75 -32.53 10.94 -12.51
CA LYS A 75 -33.64 9.96 -12.44
C LYS A 75 -33.48 8.81 -13.43
N SER A 76 -32.79 9.05 -14.54
CA SER A 76 -32.40 8.08 -15.57
C SER A 76 -30.94 7.62 -15.42
N SER A 77 -30.33 7.75 -14.23
CA SER A 77 -28.96 7.27 -14.07
C SER A 77 -28.93 5.77 -14.36
N LEU A 78 -27.98 5.35 -15.19
CA LEU A 78 -27.71 3.95 -15.49
C LEU A 78 -27.14 3.19 -14.28
N LEU A 79 -27.04 3.84 -13.12
CA LEU A 79 -26.45 3.27 -11.92
C LEU A 79 -27.49 2.47 -11.13
N PRO A 80 -27.16 1.22 -10.77
CA PRO A 80 -28.09 0.37 -10.04
C PRO A 80 -28.34 0.92 -8.63
N LYS A 81 -29.61 0.93 -8.22
CA LYS A 81 -29.98 1.16 -6.82
C LYS A 81 -29.41 0.03 -5.94
N CYS A 82 -29.14 0.32 -4.68
CA CYS A 82 -28.68 -0.70 -3.75
C CYS A 82 -29.78 -1.75 -3.51
N MET A 83 -29.58 -2.96 -4.03
CA MET A 83 -30.54 -4.06 -3.92
C MET A 83 -30.76 -4.49 -2.48
N ILE A 84 -29.71 -4.49 -1.65
CA ILE A 84 -29.79 -4.87 -0.23
C ILE A 84 -30.74 -3.94 0.51
N HIS A 85 -30.52 -2.62 0.43
CA HIS A 85 -31.39 -1.66 1.10
C HIS A 85 -32.82 -1.69 0.54
N SER A 86 -32.98 -1.90 -0.77
CA SER A 86 -34.30 -2.03 -1.37
C SER A 86 -35.05 -3.29 -0.93
N ALA A 87 -34.34 -4.37 -0.62
CA ALA A 87 -34.93 -5.65 -0.22
C ALA A 87 -35.16 -5.74 1.29
N THR A 88 -34.23 -5.21 2.11
CA THR A 88 -34.24 -5.41 3.57
C THR A 88 -34.48 -4.15 4.38
N GLY A 89 -34.40 -2.96 3.75
CA GLY A 89 -34.41 -1.68 4.46
C GLY A 89 -33.10 -1.33 5.18
N PHE A 90 -32.14 -2.26 5.30
CA PHE A 90 -30.87 -2.03 5.98
C PHE A 90 -29.81 -1.42 5.06
N PHE A 91 -29.00 -0.50 5.60
CA PHE A 91 -27.85 0.06 4.91
C PHE A 91 -26.63 -0.84 5.08
N CYS A 92 -26.13 -1.43 3.98
CA CYS A 92 -24.85 -2.14 4.01
C CYS A 92 -23.67 -1.17 4.00
N ALA A 93 -22.44 -1.66 4.23
CA ALA A 93 -21.24 -0.81 4.21
C ALA A 93 -21.02 -0.09 2.86
N GLY A 94 -21.51 -0.66 1.76
CA GLY A 94 -21.40 -0.08 0.41
C GLY A 94 -22.50 0.94 0.04
N CYS A 95 -23.53 1.14 0.85
CA CYS A 95 -24.58 2.11 0.53
C CYS A 95 -23.98 3.53 0.44
N GLY A 96 -24.28 4.23 -0.66
CA GLY A 96 -23.82 5.60 -0.90
C GLY A 96 -22.47 5.74 -1.61
N LEU A 97 -21.77 4.63 -1.94
CA LEU A 97 -20.43 4.66 -2.53
C LEU A 97 -20.32 5.52 -3.79
N GLN A 98 -21.28 5.36 -4.71
CA GLN A 98 -21.29 6.02 -6.01
C GLN A 98 -21.46 7.53 -5.87
N ARG A 99 -22.39 7.96 -5.01
CA ARG A 99 -22.62 9.38 -4.70
C ARG A 99 -21.42 9.96 -3.94
N ALA A 100 -20.87 9.22 -2.98
CA ALA A 100 -19.68 9.64 -2.25
C ALA A 100 -18.47 9.85 -3.17
N LEU A 101 -18.27 8.95 -4.15
CA LEU A 101 -17.22 9.07 -5.16
C LEU A 101 -17.42 10.31 -6.03
N HIS A 102 -18.65 10.56 -6.49
CA HIS A 102 -19.00 11.76 -7.25
C HIS A 102 -18.67 13.03 -6.45
N GLU A 103 -19.20 13.17 -5.23
CA GLU A 103 -18.94 14.34 -4.37
C GLU A 103 -17.45 14.53 -4.05
N PHE A 104 -16.71 13.44 -3.84
CA PHE A 104 -15.27 13.50 -3.57
C PHE A 104 -14.50 14.13 -4.74
N PHE A 105 -14.79 13.70 -5.97
CA PHE A 105 -14.14 14.24 -7.17
C PHE A 105 -14.64 15.64 -7.54
N GLN A 106 -15.85 16.04 -7.14
CA GLN A 106 -16.34 17.43 -7.24
C GLN A 106 -15.73 18.35 -6.16
N GLY A 107 -15.00 17.80 -5.18
CA GLY A 107 -14.40 18.57 -4.09
C GLY A 107 -15.34 18.83 -2.90
N HIS A 108 -16.49 18.17 -2.84
CA HIS A 108 -17.42 18.24 -1.71
C HIS A 108 -17.12 17.15 -0.67
N TRP A 109 -15.96 17.23 -0.03
CA TRP A 109 -15.44 16.22 0.90
C TRP A 109 -16.38 15.90 2.07
N TYR A 110 -17.04 16.93 2.62
CA TYR A 110 -18.01 16.75 3.70
C TYR A 110 -19.25 15.98 3.22
N ALA A 111 -19.77 16.30 2.03
CA ALA A 111 -20.89 15.57 1.45
C ALA A 111 -20.51 14.11 1.14
N ALA A 112 -19.30 13.88 0.60
CA ALA A 112 -18.78 12.53 0.40
C ALA A 112 -18.73 11.74 1.72
N PHE A 113 -18.21 12.35 2.79
CA PHE A 113 -18.14 11.74 4.12
C PHE A 113 -19.52 11.41 4.69
N ARG A 114 -20.51 12.30 4.51
CA ARG A 114 -21.91 12.08 4.90
C ARG A 114 -22.54 10.89 4.16
N LEU A 115 -22.16 10.70 2.89
CA LEU A 115 -22.71 9.62 2.05
C LEU A 115 -22.07 8.28 2.40
N ASN A 116 -20.75 8.25 2.62
CA ASN A 116 -20.04 7.05 3.05
C ASN A 116 -18.70 7.40 3.73
N ALA A 117 -18.71 7.59 5.05
CA ALA A 117 -17.53 7.96 5.82
C ALA A 117 -16.35 7.00 5.64
N PHE A 118 -16.62 5.68 5.68
CA PHE A 118 -15.59 4.65 5.53
C PHE A 118 -14.88 4.75 4.17
N PHE A 119 -15.65 4.89 3.10
CA PHE A 119 -15.11 5.03 1.75
C PHE A 119 -14.35 6.34 1.54
N THR A 120 -14.88 7.47 2.03
CA THR A 120 -14.21 8.77 1.93
C THR A 120 -12.87 8.76 2.67
N LEU A 121 -12.80 8.15 3.85
CA LEU A 121 -11.54 7.97 4.58
C LEU A 121 -10.57 7.08 3.80
N ALA A 122 -11.05 5.98 3.22
CA ALA A 122 -10.22 5.10 2.39
C ALA A 122 -9.65 5.84 1.17
N LEU A 123 -10.46 6.66 0.48
CA LEU A 123 -9.99 7.50 -0.63
C LEU A 123 -8.94 8.52 -0.18
N LEU A 124 -9.12 9.15 0.99
CA LEU A 124 -8.16 10.10 1.51
C LEU A 124 -6.82 9.43 1.85
N LEU A 125 -6.85 8.22 2.44
CA LEU A 125 -5.65 7.42 2.69
C LEU A 125 -4.95 7.03 1.38
N LEU A 126 -5.69 6.65 0.34
CA LEU A 126 -5.13 6.36 -0.99
C LEU A 126 -4.49 7.61 -1.62
N LEU A 127 -5.11 8.78 -1.46
CA LEU A 127 -4.57 10.05 -1.95
C LEU A 127 -3.25 10.39 -1.25
N VAL A 128 -3.21 10.27 0.08
CA VAL A 128 -1.97 10.47 0.85
C VAL A 128 -0.89 9.48 0.43
N ASP A 129 -1.23 8.19 0.25
CA ASP A 129 -0.27 7.18 -0.21
C ASP A 129 0.32 7.52 -1.58
N CYS A 130 -0.53 7.94 -2.53
CA CYS A 130 -0.11 8.38 -3.85
C CYS A 130 0.84 9.58 -3.79
N LEU A 131 0.53 10.59 -2.98
CA LEU A 131 1.39 11.75 -2.77
C LEU A 131 2.75 11.36 -2.18
N LEU A 132 2.77 10.52 -1.15
CA LEU A 132 4.01 10.06 -0.52
C LEU A 132 4.91 9.26 -1.49
N LEU A 133 4.30 8.49 -2.41
CA LEU A 133 5.03 7.81 -3.49
C LEU A 133 5.63 8.78 -4.50
N ILE A 134 4.91 9.86 -4.85
CA ILE A 134 5.39 10.91 -5.77
C ILE A 134 6.55 11.68 -5.14
N PHE A 135 6.44 12.05 -3.86
CA PHE A 135 7.48 12.80 -3.13
C PHE A 135 8.70 11.96 -2.69
N LYS A 136 8.73 10.67 -3.05
CA LYS A 136 9.88 9.76 -2.83
C LYS A 136 10.35 9.70 -1.37
N LEU A 137 9.44 9.67 -0.39
CA LEU A 137 9.85 9.44 1.00
C LEU A 137 10.43 8.02 1.14
N GLU A 138 11.75 7.93 1.36
CA GLU A 138 12.53 6.67 1.32
C GLU A 138 12.04 5.57 2.28
N LYS A 139 11.25 5.91 3.31
CA LYS A 139 10.73 4.96 4.30
C LYS A 139 9.28 4.54 4.08
N TRP A 140 8.59 5.12 3.10
CA TRP A 140 7.17 4.83 2.89
C TRP A 140 6.96 3.52 2.12
N ARG A 141 6.07 2.67 2.62
CA ARG A 141 5.63 1.45 1.90
C ARG A 141 4.23 1.71 1.35
N PRO A 142 3.99 1.43 0.06
CA PRO A 142 2.70 1.70 -0.58
C PRO A 142 1.57 0.91 0.10
N LEU A 143 0.38 1.50 0.20
CA LEU A 143 -0.81 0.89 0.82
C LEU A 143 -1.09 -0.54 0.35
N PRO A 144 -0.98 -0.88 -0.96
CA PRO A 144 -1.07 -2.26 -1.46
C PRO A 144 -0.21 -3.29 -0.71
N TYR A 145 0.93 -2.87 -0.14
CA TYR A 145 1.79 -3.73 0.67
C TYR A 145 1.13 -4.12 2.01
N LEU A 146 0.32 -3.23 2.60
CA LEU A 146 -0.35 -3.45 3.88
C LEU A 146 -1.43 -4.53 3.79
N PHE A 147 -2.06 -4.71 2.63
CA PHE A 147 -3.04 -5.77 2.40
C PHE A 147 -2.46 -7.19 2.42
N LYS A 148 -1.13 -7.36 2.52
CA LYS A 148 -0.51 -8.68 2.74
C LYS A 148 -0.62 -9.17 4.19
N ASN A 149 -0.90 -8.26 5.14
CA ASN A 149 -1.00 -8.61 6.54
C ASN A 149 -2.43 -9.04 6.89
N HIS A 150 -2.64 -10.34 7.13
CA HIS A 150 -3.94 -10.91 7.51
C HIS A 150 -4.54 -10.24 8.75
N THR A 151 -3.72 -9.89 9.75
CA THR A 151 -4.21 -9.22 10.97
C THR A 151 -4.81 -7.85 10.63
N LEU A 152 -4.17 -7.10 9.74
CA LEU A 152 -4.67 -5.79 9.30
C LEU A 152 -5.93 -5.93 8.45
N LEU A 153 -6.00 -6.95 7.58
CA LEU A 153 -7.21 -7.26 6.81
C LEU A 153 -8.39 -7.59 7.73
N LEU A 154 -8.19 -8.42 8.74
CA LEU A 154 -9.22 -8.77 9.72
C LEU A 154 -9.65 -7.54 10.54
N PHE A 155 -8.71 -6.67 10.91
CA PHE A 155 -9.02 -5.42 11.58
C PHE A 155 -9.83 -4.47 10.70
N ALA A 156 -9.48 -4.32 9.42
CA ALA A 156 -10.25 -3.51 8.48
C ALA A 156 -11.65 -4.10 8.25
N ALA A 157 -11.76 -5.43 8.17
CA ALA A 157 -13.04 -6.12 8.04
C ALA A 157 -13.90 -5.94 9.30
N SER A 158 -13.32 -6.02 10.50
CA SER A 158 -14.07 -5.80 11.74
C SER A 158 -14.56 -4.34 11.84
N LEU A 159 -13.74 -3.36 11.46
CA LEU A 159 -14.18 -1.96 11.35
C LEU A 159 -15.32 -1.78 10.36
N LEU A 160 -15.29 -2.49 9.23
CA LEU A 160 -16.37 -2.45 8.22
C LEU A 160 -17.68 -3.00 8.79
N VAL A 161 -17.63 -4.09 9.55
CA VAL A 161 -18.79 -4.68 10.24
C VAL A 161 -19.32 -3.73 11.30
N VAL A 162 -18.44 -3.15 12.13
CA VAL A 162 -18.83 -2.15 13.13
C VAL A 162 -19.49 -0.95 12.46
N PHE A 163 -18.92 -0.42 11.38
CA PHE A 163 -19.50 0.67 10.60
C PHE A 163 -20.89 0.31 10.05
N MET A 164 -21.06 -0.91 9.55
CA MET A 164 -22.35 -1.42 9.09
C MET A 164 -23.38 -1.49 10.22
N VAL A 165 -23.00 -1.93 11.42
CA VAL A 165 -23.91 -1.96 12.57
C VAL A 165 -24.28 -0.53 12.99
N LEU A 166 -23.27 0.33 13.21
CA LEU A 166 -23.46 1.70 13.67
C LEU A 166 -24.39 2.49 12.75
N ARG A 167 -24.22 2.37 11.42
CA ARG A 167 -25.04 3.14 10.46
C ARG A 167 -26.52 2.75 10.41
N ASN A 168 -26.90 1.63 11.03
CA ASN A 168 -28.29 1.17 11.10
C ASN A 168 -28.93 1.47 12.47
N LEU A 169 -28.20 2.06 13.42
CA LEU A 169 -28.75 2.42 14.72
C LEU A 169 -29.58 3.71 14.64
N PRO A 170 -30.85 3.71 15.10
CA PRO A 170 -31.73 4.87 15.08
C PRO A 170 -31.51 5.80 16.28
N MET A 171 -30.26 6.03 16.67
CA MET A 171 -29.90 6.90 17.79
C MET A 171 -28.87 7.94 17.34
N GLU A 172 -29.02 9.17 17.82
CA GLU A 172 -27.98 10.20 17.65
C GLU A 172 -26.72 9.78 18.43
N PRO A 173 -25.50 9.94 17.87
CA PRO A 173 -25.15 10.62 16.62
C PRO A 173 -25.09 9.71 15.38
N PHE A 174 -25.44 8.42 15.49
CA PHE A 174 -25.20 7.43 14.43
C PHE A 174 -26.14 7.56 13.21
N THR A 175 -27.29 8.21 13.37
CA THR A 175 -28.17 8.63 12.26
C THR A 175 -27.43 9.43 11.18
N PHE A 176 -26.35 10.12 11.56
CA PHE A 176 -25.47 10.86 10.65
C PHE A 176 -24.77 9.97 9.61
N LEU A 177 -24.48 8.70 9.95
CA LEU A 177 -23.79 7.72 9.10
C LEU A 177 -24.72 7.07 8.05
N ALA A 178 -26.04 7.22 8.24
CA ALA A 178 -27.02 6.77 7.26
C ALA A 178 -27.05 7.74 6.06
N PRO A 179 -26.94 7.22 4.83
CA PRO A 179 -26.91 8.07 3.64
C PRO A 179 -28.31 8.61 3.37
N LYS A 180 -28.49 9.93 3.46
CA LYS A 180 -29.74 10.58 3.08
C LYS A 180 -29.94 10.50 1.55
N LYS A 181 -31.20 10.42 1.11
CA LYS A 181 -31.55 10.35 -0.31
C LYS A 181 -31.18 11.65 -1.01
#